data_AF-A0A2E3PZI5-F1
#
_entry.id   AF-A0A2E3PZI5-F1
#
_cell.length_a   1.000
_cell.length_b   1.000
_cell.length_c   1.000
_cell.angle_alpha   90.00
_cell.angle_beta   90.00
_cell.angle_gamma   90.00
#
_symmetry.space_group_name_H-M   'P 1'
#
loop_
_entity.id
_entity.type
_entity.pdbx_description
1 polymer ?
#
loop_
_entity_poly.entity_id
_entity_poly.type
_entity_poly.pdbx_seq_one_letter_code
_entity_poly.pdbx_strand_id
1 'polypeptide(L)'
;MILSADVLGIIYLLVALAGALVALLAWRGRRAGRARWCPQCDHDLSDSTARTCPACGYHSTDEQSFRQPERRWAMVILGLVMVTMASVLFVGSGQVVRTSGMLGPTWSTVESQPLPGGLVALQLVSNDPDRTGFRTRVRIQDGNETLFDWRGWSATLGFFDRVTAERAGLGDDLDRNGEPDLAFRVRRNADDPGSWIVVSLADRTGATRIQPMAVLDDGSFEDANLDGRFEFIATDSVLRDLWNEPRRIRVPAVVMSPDPDGWVFDPELTMSRPWPSDLTAPDDAIRMSADAWRESRTPFITELFGIALELVARGRWEEARGLVGQRWPGDEAYDVFGDTLVLTMPSGESVFYRPDPAFRSELLDRVVSLSRFDGRLRSLEPRLDP
;
A
#
# COMPACT_ATOMS: atom_id res chain seq x y z
N MET A 1 27.42 -0.92 28.37
CA MET A 1 26.03 -1.33 28.03
C MET A 1 25.11 -0.29 28.64
N ILE A 2 24.56 0.61 27.84
CA ILE A 2 23.60 1.62 28.33
C ILE A 2 22.25 0.91 28.37
N LEU A 3 21.72 0.62 29.57
CA LEU A 3 20.38 0.08 29.72
C LEU A 3 19.40 1.11 29.15
N SER A 4 18.45 0.67 28.31
CA SER A 4 17.42 1.58 27.79
C SER A 4 16.59 2.13 28.94
N ALA A 5 16.10 3.36 28.78
CA ALA A 5 15.29 4.05 29.78
C ALA A 5 14.13 3.17 30.30
N ASP A 6 13.49 2.42 29.39
CA ASP A 6 12.39 1.51 29.69
C ASP A 6 12.80 0.37 30.64
N VAL A 7 13.99 -0.21 30.45
CA VAL A 7 14.48 -1.30 31.31
C VAL A 7 14.75 -0.79 32.72
N LEU A 8 15.25 0.45 32.85
CA LEU A 8 15.46 1.08 34.14
C LEU A 8 14.13 1.31 34.88
N GLY A 9 13.11 1.80 34.17
CA GLY A 9 11.75 1.98 34.70
C GLY A 9 11.13 0.68 35.21
N ILE A 10 11.30 -0.43 34.48
CA ILE A 10 10.82 -1.76 34.89
C ILE A 10 11.50 -2.22 36.18
N ILE A 11 12.82 -2.02 36.29
CA ILE A 11 13.58 -2.40 37.48
C ILE A 11 13.05 -1.63 38.71
N TYR A 12 12.80 -0.32 38.59
CA TYR A 12 12.23 0.47 39.69
C TYR A 12 10.84 0.00 40.11
N LEU A 13 9.97 -0.32 39.15
CA LEU A 13 8.64 -0.84 39.43
C LEU A 13 8.69 -2.18 40.18
N LEU A 14 9.55 -3.11 39.73
CA LEU A 14 9.72 -4.41 40.38
C LEU A 14 10.27 -4.26 41.81
N VAL A 15 11.23 -3.36 42.03
CA VAL A 15 11.76 -3.05 43.36
C VAL A 15 10.69 -2.46 44.27
N ALA A 16 9.84 -1.57 43.75
CA ALA A 16 8.73 -1.00 44.51
C ALA A 16 7.69 -2.08 44.89
N LEU A 17 7.30 -2.94 43.95
CA LEU A 17 6.35 -4.04 44.22
C LEU A 17 6.92 -5.04 45.23
N ALA A 18 8.20 -5.40 45.11
CA ALA A 18 8.88 -6.26 46.08
C ALA A 18 8.93 -5.61 47.47
N GLY A 19 9.26 -4.33 47.56
CA GLY A 19 9.26 -3.57 48.81
C GLY A 19 7.87 -3.50 49.47
N ALA A 20 6.82 -3.25 48.67
CA ALA A 20 5.43 -3.24 49.13
C ALA A 20 4.99 -4.62 49.64
N LEU A 21 5.36 -5.71 48.94
CA LEU A 21 5.07 -7.07 49.37
C LEU A 21 5.78 -7.41 50.68
N VAL A 22 7.05 -7.06 50.83
CA VAL A 22 7.81 -7.25 52.06
C VAL A 22 7.18 -6.48 53.22
N ALA A 23 6.80 -5.21 53.00
CA ALA A 23 6.13 -4.40 54.01
C ALA A 23 4.77 -5.01 54.43
N LEU A 24 3.97 -5.46 53.46
CA LEU A 24 2.66 -6.08 53.71
C LEU A 24 2.76 -7.40 54.47
N LEU A 25 3.71 -8.28 54.09
CA LEU A 25 3.96 -9.54 54.78
C LEU A 25 4.52 -9.31 56.19
N ALA A 26 5.42 -8.34 56.36
CA ALA A 26 6.00 -8.00 57.66
C ALA A 26 4.97 -7.33 58.59
N TRP A 27 4.04 -6.54 58.02
CA TRP A 27 2.93 -5.90 58.74
C TRP A 27 1.90 -6.91 59.23
N ARG A 28 1.52 -7.89 58.39
CA ARG A 28 0.66 -9.00 58.78
C ARG A 28 1.26 -9.81 59.93
N GLY A 29 2.59 -9.83 60.03
CA GLY A 29 3.33 -10.48 61.11
C GLY A 29 3.19 -12.00 61.07
N ARG A 30 3.91 -12.69 61.95
CA ARG A 30 3.64 -14.10 62.26
C ARG A 30 2.99 -14.16 63.65
N ARG A 31 1.95 -14.97 63.81
CA ARG A 31 1.32 -15.26 65.11
C ARG A 31 2.19 -16.22 65.92
N ALA A 32 3.38 -15.76 66.28
CA ALA A 32 4.40 -16.55 66.97
C ALA A 32 4.74 -16.01 68.37
N GLY A 33 4.12 -14.89 68.78
CA GLY A 33 4.34 -14.29 70.09
C GLY A 33 4.00 -15.23 71.24
N ARG A 34 4.75 -15.11 72.35
CA ARG A 34 4.53 -15.89 73.58
C ARG A 34 3.33 -15.41 74.39
N ALA A 35 2.93 -14.15 74.24
CA ALA A 35 1.82 -13.56 74.97
C ALA A 35 0.47 -13.93 74.33
N ARG A 36 -0.51 -14.30 75.17
CA ARG A 36 -1.87 -14.66 74.75
C ARG A 36 -2.82 -13.47 74.87
N TRP A 37 -3.52 -13.15 73.80
CA TRP A 37 -4.46 -12.03 73.73
C TRP A 37 -5.70 -12.44 72.93
N CYS A 38 -6.87 -11.92 73.28
CA CYS A 38 -8.08 -12.11 72.48
C CYS A 38 -8.05 -11.21 71.23
N PRO A 39 -8.19 -11.74 70.00
CA PRO A 39 -8.13 -10.93 68.78
C PRO A 39 -9.36 -10.03 68.57
N GLN A 40 -10.44 -10.21 69.33
CA GLN A 40 -11.69 -9.46 69.18
C GLN A 40 -11.80 -8.29 70.16
N CYS A 41 -11.27 -8.42 71.37
CA CYS A 41 -11.40 -7.39 72.42
C CYS A 41 -10.08 -6.97 73.06
N ASP A 42 -8.94 -7.47 72.58
CA ASP A 42 -7.60 -7.21 73.14
C ASP A 42 -7.50 -7.50 74.65
N HIS A 43 -8.31 -8.42 75.18
CA HIS A 43 -8.18 -8.86 76.57
C HIS A 43 -6.95 -9.76 76.72
N ASP A 44 -6.12 -9.50 77.73
CA ASP A 44 -4.96 -10.32 78.07
C ASP A 44 -5.42 -11.68 78.59
N LEU A 45 -4.91 -12.74 77.97
CA LEU A 45 -5.20 -14.14 78.29
C LEU A 45 -3.95 -14.85 78.80
N SER A 46 -2.91 -14.13 79.22
CA SER A 46 -1.64 -14.70 79.68
C SER A 46 -1.82 -15.68 80.84
N ASP A 47 -2.82 -15.45 81.70
CA ASP A 47 -3.14 -16.29 82.86
C ASP A 47 -4.21 -17.37 82.57
N SER A 48 -4.74 -17.44 81.35
CA SER A 48 -5.82 -18.36 81.00
C SER A 48 -5.42 -19.31 79.88
N THR A 49 -5.61 -20.62 80.11
CA THR A 49 -5.47 -21.65 79.08
C THR A 49 -6.76 -21.90 78.29
N ALA A 50 -7.84 -21.18 78.61
CA ALA A 50 -9.14 -21.39 77.99
C ALA A 50 -9.14 -20.96 76.51
N ARG A 51 -9.82 -21.74 75.67
CA ARG A 51 -10.02 -21.45 74.23
C ARG A 51 -11.21 -20.53 73.95
N THR A 52 -11.80 -19.96 75.00
CA THR A 52 -12.88 -18.99 74.93
C THR A 52 -12.46 -17.78 75.74
N CYS A 53 -12.54 -16.59 75.15
CA CYS A 53 -12.27 -15.35 75.87
C CYS A 53 -13.39 -15.11 76.91
N PRO A 54 -13.06 -14.94 78.20
CA PRO A 54 -14.05 -14.71 79.24
C PRO A 54 -14.70 -13.32 79.15
N ALA A 55 -14.05 -12.36 78.50
CA ALA A 55 -14.54 -10.98 78.39
C ALA A 55 -15.58 -10.80 77.26
N CYS A 56 -15.36 -11.43 76.10
CA CYS A 56 -16.19 -11.21 74.90
C CYS A 56 -16.83 -12.48 74.31
N GLY A 57 -16.52 -13.66 74.87
CA GLY A 57 -17.05 -14.94 74.39
C GLY A 57 -16.44 -15.45 73.08
N TYR A 58 -15.45 -14.78 72.51
CA TYR A 58 -14.77 -15.24 71.29
C TYR A 58 -14.11 -16.61 71.50
N HIS A 59 -14.46 -17.58 70.68
CA HIS A 59 -13.93 -18.94 70.71
C HIS A 59 -13.20 -19.25 69.40
N SER A 60 -12.00 -19.83 69.51
CA SER A 60 -11.21 -20.31 68.37
C SER A 60 -10.72 -21.72 68.65
N THR A 61 -10.82 -22.59 67.65
CA THR A 61 -10.30 -23.96 67.70
C THR A 61 -8.78 -24.02 67.58
N ASP A 62 -8.16 -22.99 67.00
CA ASP A 62 -6.71 -22.87 66.81
C ASP A 62 -6.08 -21.97 67.88
N GLU A 63 -5.13 -22.53 68.64
CA GLU A 63 -4.36 -21.86 69.69
C GLU A 63 -3.51 -20.71 69.13
N GLN A 64 -3.08 -20.79 67.86
CA GLN A 64 -2.31 -19.73 67.23
C GLN A 64 -3.11 -18.42 67.05
N SER A 65 -4.44 -18.51 67.04
CA SER A 65 -5.31 -17.33 66.91
C SER A 65 -5.34 -16.47 68.16
N PHE A 66 -4.91 -17.00 69.31
CA PHE A 66 -4.78 -16.25 70.57
C PHE A 66 -3.37 -15.67 70.77
N ARG A 67 -2.43 -15.83 69.82
CA ARG A 67 -1.08 -15.28 69.95
C ARG A 67 -1.01 -13.89 69.34
N GLN A 68 -0.39 -12.96 70.07
CA GLN A 68 -0.15 -11.62 69.55
C GLN A 68 0.73 -11.70 68.27
N PRO A 69 0.34 -11.04 67.16
CA PRO A 69 1.17 -10.99 65.97
C PRO A 69 2.44 -10.18 66.27
N GLU A 70 3.61 -10.84 66.19
CA GLU A 70 4.88 -10.14 66.26
C GLU A 70 5.12 -9.41 64.94
N ARG A 71 4.85 -8.11 64.93
CA ARG A 71 5.12 -7.24 63.79
C ARG A 71 6.61 -6.99 63.72
N ARG A 72 7.24 -7.38 62.61
CA ARG A 72 8.67 -7.17 62.40
C ARG A 72 8.88 -5.77 61.82
N TRP A 73 8.75 -4.76 62.67
CA TRP A 73 8.82 -3.34 62.29
C TRP A 73 10.06 -2.98 61.48
N ALA A 74 11.21 -3.59 61.77
CA ALA A 74 12.43 -3.41 60.97
C ALA A 74 12.24 -3.78 59.49
N MET A 75 11.51 -4.86 59.19
CA MET A 75 11.20 -5.24 57.79
C MET A 75 10.10 -4.38 57.16
N VAL A 76 9.14 -3.90 57.96
CA VAL A 76 8.15 -2.92 57.48
C VAL A 76 8.85 -1.64 57.04
N ILE A 77 9.76 -1.12 57.87
CA ILE A 77 10.57 0.07 57.56
C ILE A 77 11.42 -0.19 56.32
N LEU A 78 12.10 -1.34 56.23
CA LEU A 78 12.92 -1.68 55.06
C LEU A 78 12.09 -1.69 53.76
N GLY A 79 10.92 -2.32 53.77
CA GLY A 79 10.03 -2.36 52.60
C GLY A 79 9.54 -0.97 52.19
N LEU A 80 9.17 -0.12 53.16
CA LEU A 80 8.78 1.27 52.90
C LEU A 80 9.94 2.12 52.35
N VAL A 81 11.16 1.93 52.87
CA VAL A 81 12.35 2.61 52.35
C VAL A 81 12.63 2.21 50.91
N MET A 82 12.52 0.91 50.57
CA MET A 82 12.67 0.45 49.18
C MET A 82 11.64 1.11 48.24
N VAL A 83 10.36 1.15 48.64
CA VAL A 83 9.30 1.80 47.85
C VAL A 83 9.58 3.29 47.66
N THR A 84 9.98 3.97 48.74
CA THR A 84 10.27 5.40 48.72
C THR A 84 11.46 5.71 47.83
N MET A 85 12.55 4.95 47.95
CA MET A 85 13.76 5.14 47.15
C MET A 85 13.51 4.84 45.68
N ALA A 86 12.79 3.75 45.35
CA ALA A 86 12.40 3.46 43.98
C ALA A 86 11.51 4.57 43.38
N SER A 87 10.56 5.10 44.15
CA SER A 87 9.67 6.18 43.71
C SER A 87 10.43 7.49 43.47
N VAL A 88 11.34 7.87 44.38
CA VAL A 88 12.17 9.07 44.24
C VAL A 88 13.11 8.97 43.05
N LEU A 89 13.77 7.81 42.87
CA LEU A 89 14.65 7.58 41.72
C LEU A 89 13.87 7.58 40.40
N PHE A 90 12.67 7.03 40.39
CA PHE A 90 11.78 7.05 39.23
C PHE A 90 11.38 8.48 38.84
N VAL A 91 10.88 9.27 39.78
CA VAL A 91 10.47 10.67 39.53
C VAL A 91 11.68 11.56 39.20
N GLY A 92 12.79 11.41 39.92
CA GLY A 92 14.02 12.17 39.72
C GLY A 92 14.72 11.88 38.39
N SER A 93 14.46 10.71 37.79
CA SER A 93 14.99 10.36 36.46
C SER A 93 14.28 11.07 35.30
N GLY A 94 13.18 11.79 35.56
CA GLY A 94 12.38 12.43 34.51
C GLY A 94 11.68 11.43 33.57
N GLN A 95 11.69 10.14 33.91
CA GLN A 95 11.08 9.10 33.11
C GLN A 95 9.56 9.12 33.25
N VAL A 96 8.88 9.58 32.20
CA VAL A 96 7.46 9.31 32.02
C VAL A 96 7.34 7.92 31.42
N VAL A 97 7.07 6.90 32.24
CA VAL A 97 6.68 5.58 31.70
C VAL A 97 5.32 5.76 31.03
N ARG A 98 5.34 5.98 29.72
CA ARG A 98 4.15 5.93 28.88
C ARG A 98 3.72 4.48 28.77
N THR A 99 2.78 4.07 29.61
CA THR A 99 2.16 2.75 29.57
C THR A 99 1.39 2.49 28.28
N SER A 100 1.10 3.53 27.49
CA SER A 100 0.34 3.50 26.24
C SER A 100 0.98 2.70 25.08
N GLY A 101 2.19 2.16 25.25
CA GLY A 101 2.83 1.26 24.26
C GLY A 101 3.25 -0.12 24.80
N MET A 102 3.01 -0.43 26.08
CA MET A 102 3.61 -1.60 26.75
C MET A 102 2.79 -2.89 26.69
N LEU A 103 1.46 -2.79 26.54
CA LEU A 103 0.54 -3.94 26.59
C LEU A 103 -0.34 -4.10 25.34
N GLY A 104 -0.10 -3.27 24.31
CA GLY A 104 -0.86 -3.30 23.06
C GLY A 104 0.08 -3.34 21.85
N PRO A 105 -0.42 -3.77 20.68
CA PRO A 105 0.34 -3.68 19.45
C PRO A 105 0.70 -2.20 19.20
N THR A 106 1.92 -1.93 18.75
CA THR A 106 2.37 -0.56 18.41
C THR A 106 1.44 0.10 17.39
N TRP A 107 0.81 -0.71 16.56
CA TRP A 107 -0.17 -0.31 15.55
C TRP A 107 -1.50 -1.00 15.82
N SER A 108 -2.58 -0.23 15.88
CA SER A 108 -3.95 -0.74 15.96
C SER A 108 -4.65 -0.54 14.62
N THR A 109 -5.33 -1.57 14.11
CA THR A 109 -6.16 -1.46 12.91
C THR A 109 -7.40 -0.65 13.25
N VAL A 110 -7.62 0.45 12.55
CA VAL A 110 -8.79 1.33 12.69
C VAL A 110 -9.84 0.98 11.64
N GLU A 111 -9.40 0.75 10.41
CA GLU A 111 -10.26 0.39 9.29
C GLU A 111 -9.64 -0.77 8.50
N SER A 112 -10.51 -1.63 7.96
CA SER A 112 -10.17 -2.68 7.03
C SER A 112 -11.18 -2.63 5.89
N GLN A 113 -10.69 -2.43 4.67
CA GLN A 113 -11.50 -2.31 3.47
C GLN A 113 -11.06 -3.38 2.45
N PRO A 114 -11.98 -4.24 1.99
CA PRO A 114 -11.66 -5.15 0.89
C PRO A 114 -11.44 -4.34 -0.40
N LEU A 115 -10.42 -4.73 -1.14
CA LEU A 115 -10.07 -4.19 -2.44
C LEU A 115 -10.29 -5.26 -3.54
N PRO A 116 -10.39 -4.85 -4.81
CA PRO A 116 -10.45 -5.77 -5.94
C PRO A 116 -9.29 -6.79 -5.94
N GLY A 117 -9.55 -7.98 -6.48
CA GLY A 117 -8.53 -9.02 -6.59
C GLY A 117 -8.23 -9.80 -5.30
N GLY A 118 -9.06 -9.65 -4.25
CA GLY A 118 -8.86 -10.36 -2.97
C GLY A 118 -7.94 -9.63 -2.00
N LEU A 119 -7.49 -8.43 -2.37
CA LEU A 119 -6.63 -7.59 -1.57
C LEU A 119 -7.39 -6.96 -0.40
N VAL A 120 -6.66 -6.58 0.65
CA VAL A 120 -7.22 -5.88 1.81
C VAL A 120 -6.38 -4.66 2.12
N ALA A 121 -7.03 -3.50 2.20
CA ALA A 121 -6.44 -2.27 2.70
C ALA A 121 -6.70 -2.12 4.20
N LEU A 122 -5.63 -1.95 4.98
CA LEU A 122 -5.69 -1.75 6.42
C LEU A 122 -5.20 -0.35 6.76
N GLN A 123 -6.05 0.44 7.40
CA GLN A 123 -5.63 1.66 8.06
C GLN A 123 -5.22 1.35 9.49
N LEU A 124 -3.99 1.72 9.85
CA LEU A 124 -3.45 1.50 11.18
C LEU A 124 -3.07 2.84 11.83
N VAL A 125 -3.35 2.96 13.13
CA VAL A 125 -2.93 4.11 13.95
C VAL A 125 -1.92 3.66 15.00
N SER A 126 -0.86 4.45 15.14
CA SER A 126 0.18 4.22 16.13
C SER A 126 -0.31 4.62 17.52
N ASN A 127 -0.11 3.72 18.47
CA ASN A 127 -0.34 3.99 19.89
C ASN A 127 0.84 4.77 20.52
N ASP A 128 1.94 4.93 19.79
CA ASP A 128 3.15 5.65 20.21
C ASP A 128 3.82 6.36 19.01
N PRO A 129 3.25 7.48 18.52
CA PRO A 129 3.72 8.17 17.33
C PRO A 129 5.16 8.71 17.46
N ASP A 130 5.58 9.06 18.67
CA ASP A 130 6.94 9.57 18.94
C ASP A 130 7.99 8.49 18.67
N ARG A 131 7.65 7.21 18.93
CA ARG A 131 8.51 6.07 18.65
C ARG A 131 8.41 5.59 17.20
N THR A 132 7.22 5.58 16.61
CA THR A 132 7.03 5.10 15.23
C THR A 132 7.38 6.14 14.17
N GLY A 133 7.53 7.41 14.57
CA GLY A 133 7.75 8.56 13.68
C GLY A 133 6.49 9.02 12.93
N PHE A 134 5.42 8.24 12.98
CA PHE A 134 4.18 8.49 12.24
C PHE A 134 2.95 8.06 13.04
N ARG A 135 1.87 8.85 12.94
CA ARG A 135 0.59 8.57 13.60
C ARG A 135 -0.25 7.55 12.83
N THR A 136 -0.23 7.59 11.50
CA THR A 136 -1.09 6.77 10.65
C THR A 136 -0.24 6.02 9.62
N ARG A 137 -0.72 4.84 9.25
CA ARG A 137 -0.10 3.93 8.28
C ARG A 137 -1.19 3.23 7.48
N VAL A 138 -0.98 3.00 6.20
CA VAL A 138 -1.87 2.16 5.37
C VAL A 138 -1.07 0.97 4.86
N ARG A 139 -1.65 -0.24 4.95
CA ARG A 139 -1.07 -1.45 4.35
C ARG A 139 -2.03 -2.05 3.35
N ILE A 140 -1.51 -2.51 2.22
CA ILE A 140 -2.26 -3.36 1.30
C ILE A 140 -1.70 -4.77 1.41
N GLN A 141 -2.60 -5.73 1.63
CA GLN A 141 -2.24 -7.13 1.85
C GLN A 141 -2.92 -8.04 0.84
N ASP A 142 -2.20 -9.08 0.45
CA ASP A 142 -2.75 -10.27 -0.21
C ASP A 142 -2.58 -11.45 0.75
N GLY A 143 -3.67 -11.87 1.39
CA GLY A 143 -3.62 -12.81 2.50
C GLY A 143 -2.73 -12.29 3.64
N ASN A 144 -1.58 -12.93 3.87
CA ASN A 144 -0.61 -12.54 4.90
C ASN A 144 0.57 -11.72 4.35
N GLU A 145 0.69 -11.61 3.03
CA GLU A 145 1.77 -10.87 2.39
C GLU A 145 1.42 -9.38 2.36
N THR A 146 2.38 -8.53 2.73
CA THR A 146 2.21 -7.08 2.62
C THR A 146 2.80 -6.62 1.29
N LEU A 147 1.93 -6.35 0.33
CA LEU A 147 2.33 -5.86 -0.99
C LEU A 147 2.71 -4.38 -0.95
N PHE A 148 2.06 -3.61 -0.05
CA PHE A 148 2.30 -2.18 0.09
C PHE A 148 2.22 -1.77 1.55
N ASP A 149 3.13 -0.87 1.95
CA ASP A 149 3.28 -0.43 3.33
C ASP A 149 3.63 1.05 3.43
N TRP A 150 2.62 1.89 3.60
CA TRP A 150 2.75 3.34 3.63
C TRP A 150 2.76 3.88 5.05
N ARG A 151 3.77 4.69 5.38
CA ARG A 151 4.01 5.22 6.74
C ARG A 151 4.03 6.74 6.71
N GLY A 152 2.98 7.35 7.26
CA GLY A 152 2.87 8.81 7.39
C GLY A 152 2.40 9.54 6.15
N TRP A 153 1.77 10.70 6.38
CA TRP A 153 1.23 11.58 5.35
C TRP A 153 2.18 12.77 5.10
N SER A 154 2.57 12.97 3.84
CA SER A 154 2.95 14.27 3.29
C SER A 154 2.31 14.39 1.90
N ALA A 155 1.16 15.05 1.81
CA ALA A 155 0.39 15.25 0.56
C ALA A 155 1.28 15.72 -0.60
N THR A 156 2.29 16.53 -0.31
CA THR A 156 3.13 17.20 -1.31
C THR A 156 4.22 16.35 -1.98
N LEU A 157 4.54 15.14 -1.50
CA LEU A 157 5.82 14.49 -1.89
C LEU A 157 5.69 13.17 -2.63
N GLY A 158 4.55 12.48 -2.52
CA GLY A 158 4.46 11.07 -2.93
C GLY A 158 5.58 10.21 -2.32
N PHE A 159 5.71 8.95 -2.75
CA PHE A 159 6.84 8.11 -2.35
C PHE A 159 7.55 7.51 -3.57
N PHE A 160 8.88 7.51 -3.53
CA PHE A 160 9.73 6.83 -4.50
C PHE A 160 10.11 5.46 -3.92
N ASP A 161 9.62 4.39 -4.52
CA ASP A 161 10.03 3.05 -4.15
C ASP A 161 11.47 2.82 -4.62
N ARG A 162 12.38 2.66 -3.65
CA ARG A 162 13.81 2.44 -3.91
C ARG A 162 14.11 1.07 -4.53
N VAL A 163 13.21 0.10 -4.43
CA VAL A 163 13.40 -1.27 -4.93
C VAL A 163 12.98 -1.36 -6.39
N THR A 164 11.83 -0.78 -6.74
CA THR A 164 11.30 -0.80 -8.11
C THR A 164 11.72 0.42 -8.94
N ALA A 165 12.25 1.47 -8.29
CA ALA A 165 12.48 2.79 -8.88
C ALA A 165 11.21 3.45 -9.45
N GLU A 166 10.02 2.94 -9.12
CA GLU A 166 8.73 3.50 -9.50
C GLU A 166 8.22 4.45 -8.39
N ARG A 167 7.55 5.54 -8.77
CA ARG A 167 6.79 6.35 -7.80
C ARG A 167 5.51 5.58 -7.46
N ALA A 168 5.35 5.22 -6.18
CA ALA A 168 4.16 4.57 -5.66
C ALA A 168 3.50 5.48 -4.63
N GLY A 169 2.20 5.71 -4.77
CA GLY A 169 1.46 6.68 -3.97
C GLY A 169 1.69 8.11 -4.46
N LEU A 170 0.93 8.51 -5.48
CA LEU A 170 0.66 9.92 -5.73
C LEU A 170 -0.29 10.37 -4.61
N GLY A 171 0.24 11.03 -3.58
CA GLY A 171 -0.57 11.64 -2.51
C GLY A 171 -1.27 12.92 -2.95
N ASP A 172 -1.60 13.00 -4.24
CA ASP A 172 -2.23 14.13 -4.90
C ASP A 172 -3.71 13.83 -5.09
N ASP A 173 -4.47 14.87 -5.40
CA ASP A 173 -5.90 14.79 -5.69
C ASP A 173 -6.09 14.30 -7.13
N LEU A 174 -6.01 12.98 -7.32
CA LEU A 174 -6.02 12.35 -8.65
C LEU A 174 -7.42 12.43 -9.27
N ASP A 175 -8.47 12.34 -8.46
CA ASP A 175 -9.85 12.41 -8.91
C ASP A 175 -10.46 13.83 -8.92
N ARG A 176 -9.69 14.82 -8.45
CA ARG A 176 -10.06 16.25 -8.39
C ARG A 176 -11.21 16.54 -7.42
N ASN A 177 -11.36 15.73 -6.38
CA ASN A 177 -12.37 15.90 -5.34
C ASN A 177 -11.91 16.79 -4.15
N GLY A 178 -10.63 17.19 -4.14
CA GLY A 178 -10.01 18.00 -3.09
C GLY A 178 -9.33 17.20 -1.97
N GLU A 179 -9.35 15.87 -2.05
CA GLU A 179 -8.78 14.94 -1.09
C GLU A 179 -7.64 14.13 -1.71
N PRO A 180 -6.64 13.69 -0.92
CA PRO A 180 -5.54 12.92 -1.45
C PRO A 180 -5.97 11.48 -1.78
N ASP A 181 -5.57 11.02 -2.96
CA ASP A 181 -5.73 9.64 -3.38
C ASP A 181 -4.45 8.83 -3.18
N LEU A 182 -4.56 7.52 -3.34
CA LEU A 182 -3.45 6.58 -3.34
C LEU A 182 -3.56 5.70 -4.58
N ALA A 183 -2.64 5.88 -5.52
CA ALA A 183 -2.44 4.96 -6.64
C ALA A 183 -1.20 4.09 -6.43
N PHE A 184 -1.37 2.78 -6.52
CA PHE A 184 -0.26 1.81 -6.45
C PHE A 184 -0.45 0.68 -7.46
N ARG A 185 0.66 0.17 -7.99
CA ARG A 185 0.65 -0.91 -8.96
C ARG A 185 0.79 -2.25 -8.26
N VAL A 186 -0.07 -3.20 -8.59
CA VAL A 186 -0.03 -4.57 -8.09
C VAL A 186 0.31 -5.51 -9.25
N ARG A 187 1.34 -6.33 -9.06
CA ARG A 187 1.70 -7.42 -9.99
C ARG A 187 1.54 -8.74 -9.26
N ARG A 188 0.84 -9.70 -9.84
CA ARG A 188 0.66 -11.04 -9.25
C ARG A 188 1.87 -11.94 -9.49
N ASN A 189 2.61 -11.73 -10.58
CA ASN A 189 3.84 -12.44 -10.89
C ASN A 189 4.75 -11.55 -11.77
N ALA A 190 5.92 -12.07 -12.17
CA ALA A 190 6.91 -11.30 -12.94
C ALA A 190 6.44 -10.94 -14.37
N ASP A 191 5.52 -11.73 -14.92
CA ASP A 191 5.01 -11.60 -16.29
C ASP A 191 3.69 -10.82 -16.36
N ASP A 192 3.06 -10.55 -15.20
CA ASP A 192 1.86 -9.76 -15.08
C ASP A 192 2.21 -8.27 -15.28
N PRO A 193 1.64 -7.62 -16.32
CA PRO A 193 1.88 -6.20 -16.52
C PRO A 193 1.36 -5.37 -15.34
N GLY A 194 0.48 -5.92 -14.51
CA GLY A 194 0.04 -5.37 -13.26
C GLY A 194 -1.01 -4.28 -13.42
N SER A 195 -1.91 -4.24 -12.45
CA SER A 195 -3.00 -3.27 -12.39
C SER A 195 -2.66 -2.16 -11.43
N TRP A 196 -3.00 -0.93 -11.79
CA TRP A 196 -3.04 0.17 -10.84
C TRP A 196 -4.34 0.12 -10.05
N ILE A 197 -4.22 0.20 -8.73
CA ILE A 197 -5.36 0.34 -7.84
C ILE A 197 -5.34 1.77 -7.32
N VAL A 198 -6.43 2.49 -7.56
CA VAL A 198 -6.64 3.85 -7.08
C VAL A 198 -7.63 3.80 -5.93
N VAL A 199 -7.24 4.39 -4.81
CA VAL A 199 -7.99 4.37 -3.57
C VAL A 199 -8.01 5.76 -3.00
N SER A 200 -9.19 6.32 -2.76
CA SER A 200 -9.30 7.58 -2.03
C SER A 200 -9.07 7.34 -0.55
N LEU A 201 -8.39 8.27 0.11
CA LEU A 201 -8.10 8.21 1.54
C LEU A 201 -9.07 9.03 2.39
N ALA A 202 -10.01 9.71 1.73
CA ALA A 202 -11.17 10.33 2.35
C ALA A 202 -12.44 9.96 1.56
N ASP A 203 -13.58 9.89 2.26
CA ASP A 203 -14.86 9.87 1.56
C ASP A 203 -15.24 11.28 1.08
N ARG A 204 -16.28 11.40 0.24
CA ARG A 204 -16.77 12.68 -0.29
C ARG A 204 -17.24 13.68 0.77
N THR A 205 -17.26 13.30 2.05
CA THR A 205 -17.59 14.18 3.18
C THR A 205 -16.34 14.70 3.91
N GLY A 206 -15.15 14.32 3.43
CA GLY A 206 -13.85 14.62 4.05
C GLY A 206 -13.54 13.73 5.25
N ALA A 207 -14.32 12.67 5.50
CA ALA A 207 -14.02 11.73 6.57
C ALA A 207 -12.91 10.79 6.08
N THR A 208 -11.83 10.66 6.84
CA THR A 208 -10.70 9.80 6.50
C THR A 208 -11.14 8.34 6.41
N ARG A 209 -11.33 7.85 5.18
CA ARG A 209 -11.84 6.52 4.89
C ARG A 209 -11.19 5.99 3.62
N ILE A 210 -10.82 4.71 3.64
CA ILE A 210 -10.27 4.04 2.46
C ILE A 210 -11.42 3.65 1.52
N GLN A 211 -11.51 4.27 0.34
CA GLN A 211 -12.51 3.96 -0.67
C GLN A 211 -11.88 3.53 -2.00
N PRO A 212 -12.07 2.27 -2.47
CA PRO A 212 -11.60 1.86 -3.78
C PRO A 212 -12.33 2.66 -4.86
N MET A 213 -11.56 3.29 -5.75
CA MET A 213 -12.09 4.14 -6.82
C MET A 213 -12.04 3.46 -8.17
N ALA A 214 -10.87 2.91 -8.52
CA ALA A 214 -10.65 2.34 -9.84
C ALA A 214 -9.58 1.26 -9.81
N VAL A 215 -9.70 0.35 -10.78
CA VAL A 215 -8.63 -0.55 -11.19
C VAL A 215 -8.30 -0.19 -12.63
N LEU A 216 -7.09 0.29 -12.86
CA LEU A 216 -6.61 0.75 -14.16
C LEU A 216 -5.51 -0.20 -14.63
N ASP A 217 -5.84 -1.04 -15.59
CA ASP A 217 -4.90 -2.02 -16.13
C ASP A 217 -3.99 -1.37 -17.18
N ASP A 218 -2.75 -1.88 -17.32
CA ASP A 218 -1.81 -1.54 -18.41
C ASP A 218 -1.66 -0.05 -18.72
N GLY A 219 -0.91 0.67 -17.89
CA GLY A 219 -0.63 2.08 -18.13
C GLY A 219 0.24 2.73 -17.05
N SER A 220 0.28 4.05 -17.08
CA SER A 220 1.02 4.87 -16.11
C SER A 220 0.36 6.22 -15.91
N PHE A 221 0.53 6.78 -14.72
CA PHE A 221 0.17 8.18 -14.45
C PHE A 221 1.23 9.12 -14.98
N GLU A 222 0.81 10.14 -15.72
CA GLU A 222 1.67 11.21 -16.24
C GLU A 222 1.10 12.58 -15.85
N ASP A 223 1.97 13.48 -15.38
CA ASP A 223 1.69 14.91 -15.26
C ASP A 223 2.27 15.59 -16.50
N ALA A 224 1.46 15.70 -17.55
CA ALA A 224 1.90 16.20 -18.85
C ALA A 224 2.29 17.69 -18.80
N ASN A 225 1.69 18.47 -17.89
CA ASN A 225 1.84 19.92 -17.82
C ASN A 225 2.71 20.39 -16.65
N LEU A 226 3.17 19.46 -15.80
CA LEU A 226 3.88 19.74 -14.55
C LEU A 226 3.06 20.65 -13.61
N ASP A 227 1.74 20.54 -13.65
CA ASP A 227 0.80 21.35 -12.88
C ASP A 227 0.19 20.56 -11.70
N GLY A 228 0.66 19.33 -11.46
CA GLY A 228 0.14 18.43 -10.44
C GLY A 228 -1.13 17.69 -10.88
N ARG A 229 -1.63 17.89 -12.12
CA ARG A 229 -2.79 17.18 -12.63
C ARG A 229 -2.35 15.94 -13.38
N PHE A 230 -2.48 14.81 -12.70
CA PHE A 230 -2.14 13.52 -13.28
C PHE A 230 -3.27 13.00 -14.15
N GLU A 231 -2.90 12.52 -15.33
CA GLU A 231 -3.78 11.75 -16.20
C GLU A 231 -3.27 10.30 -16.27
N PHE A 232 -4.18 9.35 -16.43
CA PHE A 232 -3.78 7.96 -16.61
C PHE A 232 -3.63 7.64 -18.09
N ILE A 233 -2.40 7.31 -18.49
CA ILE A 233 -2.08 6.96 -19.87
C ILE A 233 -2.19 5.46 -20.00
N ALA A 234 -3.34 5.04 -20.51
CA ALA A 234 -3.63 3.64 -20.72
C ALA A 234 -3.03 3.16 -22.04
N THR A 235 -2.37 2.02 -21.99
CA THR A 235 -1.79 1.32 -23.14
C THR A 235 -2.53 0.00 -23.36
N ASP A 236 -2.38 -0.63 -24.51
CA ASP A 236 -2.99 -1.92 -24.77
C ASP A 236 -1.92 -2.99 -24.96
N SER A 237 -1.58 -3.70 -23.89
CA SER A 237 -0.54 -4.75 -23.92
C SER A 237 -0.93 -5.89 -24.86
N VAL A 238 -2.23 -6.19 -25.00
CA VAL A 238 -2.74 -7.22 -25.89
C VAL A 238 -2.31 -6.94 -27.33
N LEU A 239 -2.44 -5.68 -27.79
CA LEU A 239 -2.02 -5.30 -29.13
C LEU A 239 -0.51 -5.46 -29.33
N ARG A 240 0.29 -5.32 -28.27
CA ARG A 240 1.74 -5.49 -28.32
C ARG A 240 2.10 -6.96 -28.49
N ASP A 241 1.41 -7.82 -27.76
CA ASP A 241 1.65 -9.25 -27.70
C ASP A 241 1.15 -9.99 -28.94
N LEU A 242 0.34 -9.33 -29.79
CA LEU A 242 -0.01 -9.87 -31.11
C LEU A 242 1.23 -10.07 -32.00
N TRP A 243 2.31 -9.33 -31.78
CA TRP A 243 3.46 -9.31 -32.68
C TRP A 243 4.54 -10.24 -32.16
N ASN A 244 5.14 -11.03 -33.05
CA ASN A 244 6.28 -11.89 -32.71
C ASN A 244 7.54 -11.12 -32.27
N GLU A 245 7.62 -9.82 -32.57
CA GLU A 245 8.59 -8.87 -32.02
C GLU A 245 7.89 -7.80 -31.16
N PRO A 246 7.34 -8.16 -29.99
CA PRO A 246 6.41 -7.30 -29.25
C PRO A 246 7.07 -6.00 -28.76
N ARG A 247 8.38 -6.01 -28.51
CA ARG A 247 9.12 -4.81 -28.08
C ARG A 247 9.34 -3.78 -29.18
N ARG A 248 9.08 -4.14 -30.44
CA ARG A 248 9.27 -3.23 -31.58
C ARG A 248 8.01 -2.52 -32.01
N ILE A 249 6.84 -2.89 -31.48
CA ILE A 249 5.61 -2.15 -31.77
C ILE A 249 5.27 -1.15 -30.68
N ARG A 250 4.98 0.07 -31.12
CA ARG A 250 4.25 1.05 -30.33
C ARG A 250 2.76 0.72 -30.36
N VAL A 251 2.17 0.52 -29.19
CA VAL A 251 0.72 0.42 -29.05
C VAL A 251 0.12 1.79 -28.76
N PRO A 252 -1.12 2.03 -29.20
CA PRO A 252 -1.79 3.32 -29.00
C PRO A 252 -1.88 3.64 -27.51
N ALA A 253 -1.55 4.88 -27.17
CA ALA A 253 -1.75 5.43 -25.84
C ALA A 253 -3.05 6.23 -25.82
N VAL A 254 -3.96 5.87 -24.90
CA VAL A 254 -5.21 6.61 -24.68
C VAL A 254 -5.18 7.28 -23.31
N VAL A 255 -5.71 8.49 -23.23
CA VAL A 255 -5.82 9.23 -21.98
C VAL A 255 -7.12 8.85 -21.31
N MET A 256 -7.00 8.48 -20.04
CA MET A 256 -8.10 8.33 -19.12
C MET A 256 -8.01 9.47 -18.11
N SER A 257 -9.12 10.17 -17.91
CA SER A 257 -9.23 11.29 -17.00
C SER A 257 -10.21 10.99 -15.87
N PRO A 258 -10.03 11.62 -14.70
CA PRO A 258 -10.93 11.43 -13.59
C PRO A 258 -12.32 11.99 -13.88
N ASP A 259 -13.34 11.26 -13.43
CA ASP A 259 -14.76 11.56 -13.55
C ASP A 259 -15.44 11.17 -12.21
N PRO A 260 -16.57 11.79 -11.82
CA PRO A 260 -17.26 11.44 -10.58
C PRO A 260 -17.49 9.94 -10.36
N ASP A 261 -17.69 9.15 -11.41
CA ASP A 261 -17.94 7.70 -11.29
C ASP A 261 -16.70 6.83 -11.59
N GLY A 262 -15.51 7.41 -11.74
CA GLY A 262 -14.26 6.69 -11.92
C GLY A 262 -13.30 7.38 -12.90
N TRP A 263 -12.70 6.59 -13.79
CA TRP A 263 -11.82 7.10 -14.83
C TRP A 263 -12.43 6.84 -16.20
N VAL A 264 -12.58 7.88 -16.99
CA VAL A 264 -13.24 7.84 -18.31
C VAL A 264 -12.24 8.20 -19.41
N PHE A 265 -12.51 7.71 -20.61
CA PHE A 265 -11.70 8.03 -21.77
C PHE A 265 -11.86 9.50 -22.14
N ASP A 266 -10.75 10.24 -22.24
CA ASP A 266 -10.73 11.63 -22.66
C ASP A 266 -10.29 11.72 -24.13
N PRO A 267 -11.24 11.93 -25.08
CA PRO A 267 -10.92 11.99 -26.49
C PRO A 267 -10.09 13.22 -26.85
N GLU A 268 -10.33 14.36 -26.20
CA GLU A 268 -9.66 15.63 -26.52
C GLU A 268 -8.19 15.54 -26.13
N LEU A 269 -7.90 15.13 -24.89
CA LEU A 269 -6.53 14.95 -24.41
C LEU A 269 -5.82 13.83 -25.17
N THR A 270 -6.50 12.73 -25.50
CA THR A 270 -5.93 11.65 -26.33
C THR A 270 -5.48 12.16 -27.69
N MET A 271 -6.31 12.94 -28.38
CA MET A 271 -5.97 13.51 -29.69
C MET A 271 -4.88 14.59 -29.60
N SER A 272 -4.87 15.39 -28.54
CA SER A 272 -3.96 16.52 -28.39
C SER A 272 -2.59 16.16 -27.78
N ARG A 273 -2.35 14.90 -27.40
CA ARG A 273 -1.04 14.49 -26.85
C ARG A 273 0.10 14.91 -27.78
N PRO A 274 1.30 15.24 -27.27
CA PRO A 274 2.48 15.40 -28.11
C PRO A 274 2.77 14.11 -28.89
N TRP A 275 3.22 14.22 -30.15
CA TRP A 275 3.70 13.04 -30.88
C TRP A 275 4.86 12.41 -30.10
N PRO A 276 4.92 11.07 -29.98
CA PRO A 276 5.96 10.49 -29.17
C PRO A 276 7.37 10.70 -29.75
N SER A 277 8.31 11.10 -28.90
CA SER A 277 9.67 11.46 -29.32
C SER A 277 10.49 10.30 -29.87
N ASP A 278 10.13 9.08 -29.49
CA ASP A 278 10.75 7.82 -29.91
C ASP A 278 10.12 7.22 -31.18
N LEU A 279 8.99 7.77 -31.65
CA LEU A 279 8.37 7.38 -32.91
C LEU A 279 8.77 8.33 -34.05
N THR A 280 9.02 7.75 -35.21
CA THR A 280 9.21 8.54 -36.43
C THR A 280 7.94 9.34 -36.75
N ALA A 281 8.10 10.60 -37.16
CA ALA A 281 6.98 11.43 -37.60
C ALA A 281 6.27 10.77 -38.81
N PRO A 282 4.93 10.83 -38.91
CA PRO A 282 4.18 10.18 -39.98
C PRO A 282 4.67 10.54 -41.39
N ASP A 283 4.97 11.83 -41.61
CA ASP A 283 5.41 12.36 -42.90
C ASP A 283 6.79 11.84 -43.32
N ASP A 284 7.62 11.47 -42.36
CA ASP A 284 8.98 10.96 -42.58
C ASP A 284 9.04 9.42 -42.55
N ALA A 285 7.98 8.75 -42.12
CA ALA A 285 7.95 7.31 -41.83
C ALA A 285 8.35 6.46 -43.03
N ILE A 286 7.78 6.73 -44.21
CA ILE A 286 8.09 5.98 -45.45
C ILE A 286 9.53 6.23 -45.90
N ARG A 287 10.02 7.47 -45.80
CA ARG A 287 11.39 7.81 -46.18
C ARG A 287 12.40 7.11 -45.26
N MET A 288 12.21 7.21 -43.95
CA MET A 288 13.08 6.56 -42.97
C MET A 288 13.03 5.03 -43.07
N SER A 289 11.86 4.47 -43.31
CA SER A 289 11.71 3.05 -43.64
C SER A 289 12.52 2.65 -44.87
N ALA A 290 12.51 3.47 -45.93
CA ALA A 290 13.27 3.21 -47.14
C ALA A 290 14.79 3.29 -46.91
N ASP A 291 15.23 4.23 -46.08
CA ASP A 291 16.64 4.36 -45.68
C ASP A 291 17.10 3.12 -44.88
N ALA A 292 16.33 2.73 -43.86
CA ALA A 292 16.61 1.55 -43.04
C ALA A 292 16.63 0.25 -43.87
N TRP A 293 15.67 0.10 -44.80
CA TRP A 293 15.61 -1.04 -45.71
C TRP A 293 16.84 -1.11 -46.61
N ARG A 294 17.29 0.02 -47.17
CA ARG A 294 18.49 0.08 -48.03
C ARG A 294 19.76 -0.28 -47.28
N GLU A 295 19.88 0.17 -46.03
CA GLU A 295 21.08 -0.04 -45.22
C GLU A 295 21.19 -1.47 -44.68
N SER A 296 20.08 -1.99 -44.13
CA SER A 296 20.12 -3.18 -43.28
C SER A 296 19.20 -4.31 -43.73
N ARG A 297 18.35 -4.09 -44.75
CA ARG A 297 17.30 -5.03 -45.18
C ARG A 297 16.42 -5.50 -44.02
N THR A 298 16.26 -4.68 -42.98
CA THR A 298 15.40 -5.01 -41.84
C THR A 298 13.96 -4.58 -42.13
N PRO A 299 12.97 -5.45 -41.81
CA PRO A 299 11.57 -5.09 -41.99
C PRO A 299 11.19 -3.98 -41.00
N PHE A 300 10.75 -2.83 -41.53
CA PHE A 300 10.30 -1.67 -40.76
C PHE A 300 8.78 -1.69 -40.48
N ILE A 301 8.15 -2.83 -40.77
CA ILE A 301 6.69 -3.00 -40.79
C ILE A 301 6.07 -2.73 -39.42
N THR A 302 6.70 -3.25 -38.36
CA THR A 302 6.23 -3.10 -36.98
C THR A 302 6.17 -1.63 -36.55
N GLU A 303 7.16 -0.83 -36.96
CA GLU A 303 7.19 0.62 -36.71
C GLU A 303 6.09 1.33 -37.52
N LEU A 304 5.92 1.01 -38.80
CA LEU A 304 4.87 1.60 -39.64
C LEU A 304 3.47 1.32 -39.12
N PHE A 305 3.21 0.10 -38.63
CA PHE A 305 1.95 -0.20 -37.94
C PHE A 305 1.84 0.51 -36.59
N GLY A 306 2.92 0.64 -35.82
CA GLY A 306 2.92 1.44 -34.59
C GLY A 306 2.55 2.91 -34.85
N ILE A 307 3.08 3.51 -35.91
CA ILE A 307 2.74 4.87 -36.36
C ILE A 307 1.27 4.94 -36.79
N ALA A 308 0.78 3.95 -37.56
CA ALA A 308 -0.62 3.90 -37.97
C ALA A 308 -1.59 3.79 -36.78
N LEU A 309 -1.26 2.96 -35.78
CA LEU A 309 -2.08 2.82 -34.57
C LEU A 309 -2.06 4.10 -33.71
N GLU A 310 -0.91 4.78 -33.62
CA GLU A 310 -0.80 6.06 -32.93
C GLU A 310 -1.61 7.16 -33.65
N LEU A 311 -1.62 7.17 -34.99
CA LEU A 311 -2.49 8.04 -35.78
C LEU A 311 -3.99 7.76 -35.52
N VAL A 312 -4.38 6.48 -35.43
CA VAL A 312 -5.75 6.07 -35.06
C VAL A 312 -6.14 6.61 -33.68
N ALA A 313 -5.27 6.45 -32.68
CA ALA A 313 -5.51 6.97 -31.33
C ALA A 313 -5.67 8.50 -31.32
N ARG A 314 -5.15 9.20 -32.31
CA ARG A 314 -5.25 10.65 -32.45
C ARG A 314 -6.40 11.10 -33.35
N GLY A 315 -7.30 10.19 -33.73
CA GLY A 315 -8.42 10.48 -34.64
C GLY A 315 -7.99 10.74 -36.09
N ARG A 316 -6.70 10.56 -36.45
CA ARG A 316 -6.15 10.78 -37.80
C ARG A 316 -6.30 9.52 -38.67
N TRP A 317 -7.53 9.02 -38.76
CA TRP A 317 -7.87 7.76 -39.42
C TRP A 317 -7.55 7.74 -40.92
N GLU A 318 -7.82 8.84 -41.63
CA GLU A 318 -7.50 8.95 -43.06
C GLU A 318 -6.00 8.84 -43.31
N GLU A 319 -5.19 9.45 -42.45
CA GLU A 319 -3.74 9.39 -42.56
C GLU A 319 -3.20 8.00 -42.20
N ALA A 320 -3.76 7.36 -41.17
CA ALA A 320 -3.42 5.99 -40.83
C ALA A 320 -3.70 5.03 -41.99
N ARG A 321 -4.90 5.13 -42.60
CA ARG A 321 -5.29 4.37 -43.80
C ARG A 321 -4.42 4.71 -45.00
N GLY A 322 -4.09 6.00 -45.19
CA GLY A 322 -3.17 6.46 -46.21
C GLY A 322 -1.77 5.86 -46.05
N LEU A 323 -1.27 5.75 -44.81
CA LEU A 323 0.04 5.16 -44.53
C LEU A 323 0.08 3.66 -44.83
N VAL A 324 -0.91 2.89 -44.37
CA VAL A 324 -0.98 1.44 -44.61
C VAL A 324 -1.40 1.09 -46.04
N GLY A 325 -2.08 2.02 -46.74
CA GLY A 325 -2.50 1.89 -48.13
C GLY A 325 -1.39 2.18 -49.16
N GLN A 326 -0.24 2.69 -48.73
CA GLN A 326 0.91 2.96 -49.60
C GLN A 326 1.78 1.73 -49.79
N ARG A 327 2.49 1.63 -50.90
CA ARG A 327 3.53 0.60 -51.06
C ARG A 327 4.66 0.86 -50.07
N TRP A 328 5.04 -0.14 -49.27
CA TRP A 328 6.11 0.00 -48.29
C TRP A 328 7.46 -0.47 -48.85
N PRO A 329 8.57 0.12 -48.40
CA PRO A 329 9.91 -0.35 -48.75
C PRO A 329 10.10 -1.82 -48.35
N GLY A 330 10.57 -2.64 -49.29
CA GLY A 330 10.76 -4.07 -49.08
C GLY A 330 9.57 -4.95 -49.46
N ASP A 331 8.41 -4.39 -49.80
CA ASP A 331 7.26 -5.18 -50.28
C ASP A 331 7.62 -6.08 -51.48
N GLU A 332 8.57 -5.65 -52.33
CA GLU A 332 9.09 -6.43 -53.45
C GLU A 332 9.96 -7.65 -53.07
N ALA A 333 10.46 -7.71 -51.84
CA ALA A 333 11.35 -8.75 -51.34
C ALA A 333 10.71 -9.54 -50.21
N TYR A 334 9.39 -9.71 -50.27
CA TYR A 334 8.60 -10.42 -49.27
C TYR A 334 9.09 -11.85 -49.02
N ASP A 335 9.66 -12.52 -50.03
CA ASP A 335 10.27 -13.84 -49.89
C ASP A 335 11.43 -13.87 -48.87
N VAL A 336 12.02 -12.72 -48.53
CA VAL A 336 13.12 -12.59 -47.58
C VAL A 336 12.65 -12.54 -46.12
N PHE A 337 11.46 -12.00 -45.84
CA PHE A 337 11.00 -11.73 -44.46
C PHE A 337 9.52 -12.06 -44.20
N GLY A 338 8.77 -12.50 -45.20
CA GLY A 338 7.34 -12.75 -45.09
C GLY A 338 6.99 -13.82 -44.06
N ASP A 339 7.81 -14.87 -44.02
CA ASP A 339 7.65 -15.97 -43.06
C ASP A 339 8.14 -15.59 -41.65
N THR A 340 8.86 -14.47 -41.51
CA THR A 340 9.42 -14.01 -40.23
C THR A 340 8.56 -12.95 -39.55
N LEU A 341 7.54 -12.40 -40.20
CA LEU A 341 6.59 -11.48 -39.56
C LEU A 341 5.22 -12.15 -39.40
N VAL A 342 4.97 -12.61 -38.18
CA VAL A 342 3.75 -13.34 -37.81
C VAL A 342 3.06 -12.59 -36.69
N LEU A 343 1.75 -12.37 -36.86
CA LEU A 343 0.87 -11.94 -35.79
C LEU A 343 0.16 -13.16 -35.20
N THR A 344 0.18 -13.31 -33.89
CA THR A 344 -0.57 -14.35 -33.18
C THR A 344 -1.83 -13.73 -32.58
N MET A 345 -2.97 -14.10 -33.15
CA MET A 345 -4.27 -13.59 -32.70
C MET A 345 -4.65 -14.19 -31.34
N PRO A 346 -5.54 -13.54 -30.56
CA PRO A 346 -6.02 -14.11 -29.29
C PRO A 346 -6.72 -15.46 -29.45
N SER A 347 -7.22 -15.77 -30.64
CA SER A 347 -7.78 -17.08 -31.02
C SER A 347 -6.73 -18.19 -31.19
N GLY A 348 -5.44 -17.86 -31.18
CA GLY A 348 -4.34 -18.75 -31.55
C GLY A 348 -4.08 -18.86 -33.06
N GLU A 349 -4.82 -18.11 -33.88
CA GLU A 349 -4.58 -18.02 -35.33
C GLU A 349 -3.29 -17.24 -35.61
N SER A 350 -2.41 -17.80 -36.44
CA SER A 350 -1.24 -17.08 -36.96
C SER A 350 -1.57 -16.39 -38.27
N VAL A 351 -1.46 -15.06 -38.29
CA VAL A 351 -1.63 -14.22 -39.47
C VAL A 351 -0.24 -13.81 -39.97
N PHE A 352 0.11 -14.29 -41.15
CA PHE A 352 1.36 -13.93 -41.82
C PHE A 352 1.19 -12.61 -42.55
N TYR A 353 2.21 -11.75 -42.48
CA TYR A 353 2.24 -10.50 -43.25
C TYR A 353 2.05 -10.77 -44.74
N ARG A 354 1.44 -9.83 -45.47
CA ARG A 354 1.40 -9.83 -46.93
C ARG A 354 1.75 -8.42 -47.42
N PRO A 355 2.57 -8.29 -48.48
CA PRO A 355 3.03 -7.00 -49.02
C PRO A 355 1.93 -6.37 -49.90
N ASP A 356 0.71 -6.30 -49.37
CA ASP A 356 -0.49 -5.88 -50.09
C ASP A 356 -1.20 -4.76 -49.31
N PRO A 357 -1.45 -3.58 -49.92
CA PRO A 357 -2.16 -2.49 -49.27
C PRO A 357 -3.55 -2.85 -48.73
N ALA A 358 -4.29 -3.70 -49.46
CA ALA A 358 -5.64 -4.11 -49.04
C ALA A 358 -5.57 -4.95 -47.77
N PHE A 359 -4.68 -5.96 -47.76
CA PHE A 359 -4.38 -6.74 -46.56
C PHE A 359 -3.96 -5.88 -45.36
N ARG A 360 -3.07 -4.90 -45.54
CA ARG A 360 -2.61 -4.05 -44.43
C ARG A 360 -3.70 -3.15 -43.86
N SER A 361 -4.60 -2.67 -44.72
CA SER A 361 -5.78 -1.89 -44.31
C SER A 361 -6.74 -2.76 -43.50
N GLU A 362 -7.05 -3.97 -43.98
CA GLU A 362 -7.87 -4.95 -43.25
C GLU A 362 -7.21 -5.33 -41.91
N LEU A 363 -5.89 -5.52 -41.91
CA LEU A 363 -5.14 -5.86 -40.71
C LEU A 363 -5.18 -4.72 -39.68
N LEU A 364 -5.05 -3.46 -40.10
CA LEU A 364 -5.18 -2.31 -39.20
C LEU A 364 -6.57 -2.31 -38.53
N ASP A 365 -7.65 -2.43 -39.31
CA ASP A 365 -9.01 -2.48 -38.78
C ASP A 365 -9.23 -3.67 -37.84
N ARG A 366 -8.67 -4.83 -38.19
CA ARG A 366 -8.72 -6.06 -37.37
C ARG A 366 -7.96 -5.89 -36.06
N VAL A 367 -6.75 -5.32 -36.09
CA VAL A 367 -5.95 -5.05 -34.89
C VAL A 367 -6.66 -4.04 -33.99
N VAL A 368 -7.22 -2.96 -34.53
CA VAL A 368 -8.01 -2.00 -33.73
C VAL A 368 -9.23 -2.67 -33.10
N SER A 369 -9.91 -3.57 -33.83
CA SER A 369 -11.05 -4.32 -33.28
C SER A 369 -10.70 -5.27 -32.12
N LEU A 370 -9.45 -5.67 -32.01
CA LEU A 370 -8.95 -6.46 -30.88
C LEU A 370 -8.56 -5.60 -29.67
N SER A 371 -8.45 -4.28 -29.86
CA SER A 371 -8.12 -3.39 -28.76
C SER A 371 -9.24 -3.37 -27.73
N ARG A 372 -8.88 -3.35 -26.45
CA ARG A 372 -9.85 -3.07 -25.37
C ARG A 372 -10.45 -1.66 -25.48
N PHE A 373 -9.86 -0.81 -26.33
CA PHE A 373 -10.32 0.54 -26.63
C PHE A 373 -11.04 0.67 -27.97
N ASP A 374 -11.36 -0.43 -28.69
CA ASP A 374 -11.96 -0.41 -30.03
C ASP A 374 -13.09 0.64 -30.18
N GLY A 375 -14.14 0.55 -29.35
CA GLY A 375 -15.28 1.48 -29.41
C GLY A 375 -14.90 2.95 -29.17
N ARG A 376 -13.87 3.20 -28.35
CA ARG A 376 -13.35 4.55 -28.05
C ARG A 376 -12.51 5.07 -29.21
N LEU A 377 -11.62 4.25 -29.76
CA LEU A 377 -10.79 4.60 -30.91
C LEU A 377 -11.68 4.89 -32.13
N ARG A 378 -12.69 4.06 -32.40
CA ARG A 378 -13.65 4.28 -33.48
C ARG A 378 -14.52 5.51 -33.27
N SER A 379 -14.79 5.91 -32.03
CA SER A 379 -15.52 7.17 -31.78
C SER A 379 -14.73 8.43 -32.19
N LEU A 380 -13.40 8.31 -32.34
CA LEU A 380 -12.56 9.39 -32.86
C LEU A 380 -12.55 9.46 -34.39
N GLU A 381 -13.12 8.47 -35.07
CA GLU A 381 -13.21 8.49 -36.53
C GLU A 381 -14.13 9.64 -36.96
N PRO A 382 -13.66 10.56 -37.83
CA PRO A 382 -14.51 11.61 -38.37
C PRO A 382 -15.75 10.96 -38.99
N ARG A 383 -16.93 11.28 -38.45
CA ARG A 383 -18.17 10.88 -39.12
C ARG A 383 -18.20 11.63 -40.44
N LEU A 384 -18.09 10.89 -41.53
CA LEU A 384 -18.48 11.40 -42.83
C LEU A 384 -19.98 11.68 -42.72
N ASP A 385 -20.33 12.95 -42.48
CA ASP A 385 -21.72 13.39 -42.61
C ASP A 385 -22.16 13.06 -44.04
N PRO A 386 -23.24 12.26 -44.21
CA PRO A 386 -23.69 11.81 -45.52
C PRO A 386 -24.20 12.94 -46.42
#